data_AF-G7VT81-F1
#
_entry.id   AF-G7VT81-F1
#
_cell.length_a   1.000
_cell.length_b   1.000
_cell.length_c   1.000
_cell.angle_alpha   90.00
_cell.angle_beta   90.00
_cell.angle_gamma   90.00
#
_symmetry.space_group_name_H-M   'P 1'
#
loop_
_entity.id
_entity.type
_entity.pdbx_description
1 polymer ?
#
loop_
_entity_poly.entity_id
_entity_poly.type
_entity_poly.pdbx_seq_one_letter_code
_entity_poly.pdbx_strand_id
1 'polypeptide(L)' 'MTHGAVIAREYGLPAVVGVENATGLIKDGQRIRVNGTEGYIEIL' A
#
# COMPACT_ATOMS: atom_id res chain seq x y z
N MET A 1 2.82 -13.73 7.56
CA MET A 1 1.68 -12.98 6.99
C MET A 1 1.27 -11.94 8.02
N THR A 2 1.27 -10.66 7.67
CA THR A 2 0.80 -9.59 8.56
C THR A 2 -0.72 -9.49 8.51
N HIS A 3 -1.33 -8.98 9.58
CA HIS A 3 -2.80 -8.83 9.66
C HIS A 3 -3.37 -8.05 8.46
N GLY A 4 -2.72 -6.93 8.08
CA GLY A 4 -3.18 -6.10 6.97
C GLY A 4 -3.16 -6.79 5.59
N ALA A 5 -2.19 -7.68 5.34
CA ALA A 5 -2.10 -8.38 4.05
C ALA A 5 -3.21 -9.43 3.86
N VAL A 6 -3.64 -10.07 4.96
CA VAL A 6 -4.74 -11.05 4.92
C VAL A 6 -6.05 -10.33 4.65
N ILE A 7 -6.33 -9.29 5.43
CA ILE A 7 -7.57 -8.52 5.33
C ILE A 7 -7.74 -7.85 3.96
N ALA A 8 -6.67 -7.26 3.41
CA ALA A 8 -6.72 -6.66 2.07
C ALA A 8 -7.13 -7.69 0.99
N ARG A 9 -6.65 -8.93 1.10
CA ARG A 9 -7.00 -10.02 0.16
C ARG A 9 -8.45 -10.46 0.34
N GLU A 10 -8.95 -10.55 1.57
CA GLU A 10 -10.35 -10.89 1.84
C GLU A 10 -11.33 -9.84 1.27
N TYR A 11 -10.95 -8.56 1.32
CA TYR A 11 -11.75 -7.47 0.75
C TYR A 11 -11.51 -7.23 -0.75
N GLY A 12 -10.62 -7.98 -1.41
CA GLY A 12 -10.27 -7.76 -2.81
C GLY A 12 -9.60 -6.41 -3.09
N LEU A 13 -8.95 -5.83 -2.09
CA LEU A 13 -8.26 -4.54 -2.19
C LEU A 13 -6.77 -4.74 -2.55
N PRO A 14 -6.21 -3.93 -3.45
CA PRO A 14 -4.78 -3.94 -3.70
C PRO A 14 -4.02 -3.44 -2.48
N ALA A 15 -2.98 -4.17 -2.05
CA ALA A 15 -2.13 -3.78 -0.94
C ALA A 15 -0.67 -4.11 -1.22
N VAL A 16 0.22 -3.22 -0.77
CA VAL A 16 1.68 -3.41 -0.76
C VAL A 16 2.13 -3.27 0.70
N VAL A 17 2.91 -4.23 1.19
CA VAL A 17 3.37 -4.27 2.59
C VAL A 17 4.89 -4.28 2.66
N GLY A 18 5.45 -3.78 3.77
CA GLY A 18 6.91 -3.75 3.97
C GLY A 18 7.63 -2.62 3.22
N VAL A 19 6.92 -1.55 2.86
CA VAL A 19 7.51 -0.35 2.25
C VAL A 19 8.26 0.43 3.31
N GLU A 20 9.57 0.58 3.13
CA GLU A 20 10.44 1.32 4.03
C GLU A 20 10.04 2.81 4.09
N ASN A 21 9.94 3.36 5.31
CA ASN A 21 9.61 4.77 5.56
C ASN A 21 8.33 5.29 4.87
N ALA A 22 7.37 4.42 4.53
CA ALA A 22 6.16 4.78 3.79
C ALA A 22 5.39 5.96 4.42
N THR A 23 5.24 5.98 5.74
CA THR A 23 4.51 7.03 6.48
C THR A 23 5.26 8.36 6.57
N GLY A 24 6.57 8.38 6.32
CA GLY A 24 7.35 9.62 6.20
C GLY A 24 7.39 10.16 4.77
N LEU A 25 7.26 9.28 3.77
CA LEU A 25 7.28 9.62 2.36
C LEU A 25 5.91 10.10 1.85
N ILE A 26 4.83 9.48 2.34
CA ILE A 26 3.45 9.78 1.96
C ILE A 26 2.87 10.77 2.97
N LYS A 27 2.46 11.94 2.49
CA LYS A 27 1.85 12.98 3.33
C LYS A 27 0.33 12.82 3.39
N ASP A 28 -0.26 13.30 4.48
CA ASP A 28 -1.71 13.32 4.63
C ASP A 28 -2.38 14.12 3.50
N GLY A 29 -3.48 13.58 2.97
CA GLY A 29 -4.21 14.16 1.83
C GLY A 29 -3.51 14.00 0.47
N GLN A 30 -2.32 13.40 0.42
CA GLN A 30 -1.61 13.14 -0.83
C GLN A 30 -2.28 12.00 -1.60
N ARG A 31 -2.47 12.21 -2.91
CA ARG A 31 -2.96 11.16 -3.79
C ARG A 31 -1.80 10.25 -4.18
N ILE A 32 -2.05 8.96 -4.07
CA ILE A 32 -1.09 7.90 -4.44
C ILE A 32 -1.78 6.87 -5.32
N ARG A 33 -0.99 6.21 -6.16
CA ARG A 33 -1.37 5.01 -6.89
C ARG A 33 -0.70 3.81 -6.24
N VAL A 34 -1.47 2.75 -6.03
CA VAL A 34 -0.98 1.50 -5.43
C VAL A 34 -1.19 0.37 -6.43
N ASN A 35 -0.12 -0.35 -6.76
CA ASN A 35 -0.19 -1.56 -7.59
C ASN A 35 0.15 -2.79 -6.74
N GLY A 36 -0.89 -3.52 -6.31
CA GLY A 36 -0.74 -4.74 -5.51
C GLY A 36 -0.24 -5.97 -6.29
N THR A 37 -0.19 -5.91 -7.62
CA THR A 37 0.29 -7.01 -8.48
C THR A 37 1.80 -6.94 -8.69
N GLU A 38 2.30 -5.76 -9.06
CA GLU A 38 3.73 -5.51 -9.29
C GLU A 38 4.47 -5.05 -8.02
N GLY A 39 3.72 -4.66 -6.97
CA GLY A 39 4.28 -4.38 -5.65
C GLY A 39 4.88 -2.99 -5.47
N TYR A 40 4.41 -1.98 -6.21
CA TYR A 40 4.91 -0.61 -6.09
C TYR A 40 3.82 0.41 -5.74
N ILE A 41 4.28 1.57 -5.28
CA ILE A 41 3.47 2.74 -4.96
C ILE A 41 4.06 3.92 -5.72
N GLU A 42 3.20 4.75 -6.31
CA GLU A 42 3.58 5.95 -7.05
C GLU A 42 2.85 7.16 -6.48
N ILE A 43 3.55 8.28 -6.34
CA ILE A 43 2.99 9.55 -5.86
C ILE A 43 2.47 10.35 -7.07
N LEU A 44 1.28 10.94 -6.94
CA LEU A 44 0.63 11.77 -7.98
C LEU A 44 0.79 13.27 -7.73
#